data_AF-A0A662KAX2-F1
#
_entry.id   AF-A0A662KAX2-F1
#
_cell.length_a   1.000
_cell.length_b   1.000
_cell.length_c   1.000
_cell.angle_alpha   90.00
_cell.angle_beta   90.00
_cell.angle_gamma   90.00
#
_symmetry.space_group_name_H-M   'P 1'
#
loop_
_entity.id
_entity.type
_entity.pdbx_description
1 polymer ?
#
loop_
_entity_poly.entity_id
_entity_poly.type
_entity_poly.pdbx_seq_one_letter_code
_entity_poly.pdbx_strand_id
1 'polypeptide(L)'
;MWLITSAIVAVTATMLWYFKDDGRYKLEVLSLIFWGTTIMVFVDHMMGYFNDVIAAGLESGEFVEVSWQAFMLSILLLCIGIGLWEAYLIYKNPKKLTQ
;
A
#
# COMPACT_ATOMS: atom_id res chain seq x y z
N MET A 1 -10.79 0.88 5.79
CA MET A 1 -10.30 1.96 4.92
C MET A 1 -9.01 1.56 4.22
N TRP A 2 -8.41 0.41 4.57
CA TRP A 2 -7.15 -0.08 4.03
C TRP A 2 -7.13 -0.13 2.49
N LEU A 3 -8.25 -0.46 1.83
CA LEU A 3 -8.30 -0.60 0.36
C LEU A 3 -8.15 0.76 -0.30
N ILE A 4 -8.99 1.70 0.16
CA ILE A 4 -9.02 3.07 -0.34
C ILE A 4 -7.69 3.75 -0.03
N THR A 5 -7.20 3.65 1.21
CA THR A 5 -5.94 4.30 1.60
C THR A 5 -4.77 3.75 0.82
N SER A 6 -4.62 2.43 0.69
CA SER A 6 -3.52 1.84 -0.09
C SER A 6 -3.60 2.26 -1.56
N ALA A 7 -4.79 2.28 -2.17
CA ALA A 7 -4.98 2.72 -3.56
C ALA A 7 -4.61 4.21 -3.75
N ILE A 8 -5.06 5.09 -2.84
CA ILE A 8 -4.71 6.52 -2.89
C ILE A 8 -3.20 6.70 -2.78
N VAL A 9 -2.56 5.97 -1.87
CA VAL A 9 -1.11 6.04 -1.68
C VAL A 9 -0.38 5.51 -2.92
N ALA A 10 -0.83 4.40 -3.52
CA ALA A 10 -0.23 3.84 -4.73
C ALA A 10 -0.32 4.80 -5.93
N VAL A 11 -1.50 5.42 -6.14
CA VAL A 11 -1.70 6.45 -7.16
C VAL A 11 -0.83 7.67 -6.88
N THR A 12 -0.74 8.13 -5.63
CA THR A 12 0.09 9.27 -5.25
C THR A 12 1.58 8.99 -5.47
N ALA A 13 2.06 7.80 -5.08
CA ALA A 13 3.45 7.39 -5.33
C ALA A 13 3.75 7.29 -6.82
N THR A 14 2.80 6.78 -7.62
CA THR A 14 2.92 6.74 -9.09
C THR A 14 2.98 8.14 -9.68
N MET A 15 2.14 9.05 -9.23
CA MET A 15 2.13 10.44 -9.67
C MET A 15 3.46 11.14 -9.33
N LEU A 16 3.96 10.98 -8.10
CA LEU A 16 5.24 11.56 -7.68
C LEU A 16 6.40 10.96 -8.47
N TRP A 17 6.38 9.66 -8.73
CA TRP A 17 7.36 9.01 -9.60
C TRP A 17 7.34 9.59 -11.02
N TYR A 18 6.16 9.66 -11.64
CA TYR A 18 6.01 10.08 -13.03
C TYR A 18 6.41 11.55 -13.27
N PHE A 19 6.04 12.46 -12.35
CA PHE A 19 6.25 13.90 -12.56
C PHE A 19 7.48 14.48 -11.87
N LYS A 20 8.02 13.84 -10.83
CA LYS A 20 8.99 14.48 -9.92
C LYS A 20 10.26 13.66 -9.67
N ASP A 21 10.32 12.39 -10.04
CA ASP A 21 11.50 11.57 -9.77
C ASP A 21 12.55 11.69 -10.87
N ASP A 22 13.72 12.23 -10.52
CA ASP A 22 14.92 12.22 -11.37
C ASP A 22 15.69 10.88 -11.23
N GLY A 23 15.06 9.84 -10.70
CA GLY A 23 15.65 8.51 -10.42
C GLY A 23 16.52 8.44 -9.17
N ARG A 24 16.60 9.53 -8.39
CA ARG A 24 17.37 9.64 -7.14
C ARG A 24 16.66 8.96 -5.97
N TYR A 25 15.35 9.13 -5.87
CA TYR A 25 14.55 8.64 -4.76
C TYR A 25 13.93 7.27 -5.04
N LYS A 26 14.15 6.72 -6.24
CA LYS A 26 13.67 5.40 -6.64
C LYS A 26 12.17 5.25 -6.37
N LEU A 27 11.40 6.29 -6.72
CA LEU A 27 9.96 6.31 -6.47
C LEU A 27 9.23 5.25 -7.31
N GLU A 28 9.86 4.71 -8.36
CA GLU A 28 9.37 3.51 -9.06
C GLU A 28 9.22 2.32 -8.09
N VAL A 29 10.15 2.16 -7.15
CA VAL A 29 10.13 1.06 -6.19
C VAL A 29 9.06 1.30 -5.14
N LEU A 30 8.92 2.54 -4.66
CA LEU A 30 7.84 2.91 -3.73
C LEU A 30 6.46 2.68 -4.36
N SER A 31 6.30 3.08 -5.62
CA SER A 31 5.07 2.84 -6.40
C SER A 31 4.76 1.35 -6.50
N LEU A 32 5.74 0.51 -6.85
CA LEU A 32 5.57 -0.94 -6.92
C LEU A 32 5.20 -1.57 -5.57
N ILE A 33 5.83 -1.12 -4.47
CA ILE A 33 5.49 -1.58 -3.11
C ILE A 33 4.02 -1.31 -2.84
N PHE A 34 3.54 -0.08 -3.05
CA PHE A 34 2.16 0.27 -2.74
C PHE A 34 1.13 -0.37 -3.67
N TRP A 35 1.41 -0.50 -4.97
CA TRP A 35 0.55 -1.27 -5.87
C TRP A 35 0.49 -2.74 -5.47
N GLY A 36 1.62 -3.33 -5.09
CA GLY A 36 1.68 -4.69 -4.53
C GLY A 36 0.82 -4.82 -3.27
N THR A 37 0.92 -3.87 -2.33
CA THR A 37 0.07 -3.81 -1.15
C THR A 37 -1.40 -3.72 -1.52
N THR A 38 -1.82 -2.80 -2.39
CA THR A 38 -3.21 -2.64 -2.81
C THR A 38 -3.76 -3.93 -3.42
N ILE A 39 -3.00 -4.61 -4.28
CA ILE A 39 -3.43 -5.87 -4.90
C ILE A 39 -3.57 -6.98 -3.86
N MET A 40 -2.56 -7.18 -3.00
CA MET A 40 -2.62 -8.21 -1.96
C MET A 40 -3.84 -8.03 -1.05
N VAL A 41 -4.05 -6.79 -0.65
CA VAL A 41 -5.13 -6.39 0.24
C VAL A 41 -6.51 -6.46 -0.43
N PHE A 42 -6.60 -6.13 -1.73
CA PHE A 42 -7.82 -6.36 -2.52
C PHE A 42 -8.16 -7.85 -2.61
N VAL A 43 -7.17 -8.70 -2.91
CA VAL A 43 -7.37 -10.15 -3.05
C VAL A 43 -7.78 -10.78 -1.71
N ASP A 44 -7.11 -10.41 -0.62
CA ASP A 44 -7.44 -10.88 0.74
C ASP A 44 -8.92 -10.62 1.06
N HIS A 45 -9.38 -9.39 0.86
CA HIS A 45 -10.75 -9.05 1.17
C HIS A 45 -11.76 -9.58 0.16
N MET A 46 -11.40 -9.68 -1.12
CA MET A 46 -12.25 -10.32 -2.11
C MET A 46 -12.51 -11.79 -1.75
N MET A 47 -11.49 -12.50 -1.26
CA MET A 47 -11.65 -13.87 -0.79
C MET A 47 -12.47 -13.95 0.51
N GLY A 48 -12.26 -13.04 1.46
CA GLY A 48 -13.08 -12.95 2.68
C GLY A 48 -14.55 -12.69 2.35
N TYR A 49 -14.81 -11.68 1.52
CA TYR A 49 -16.16 -11.35 1.06
C TYR A 49 -16.82 -12.52 0.32
N PHE A 50 -16.09 -13.20 -0.57
CA PHE A 50 -16.60 -14.37 -1.27
C PHE A 50 -16.99 -15.48 -0.28
N ASN A 51 -16.16 -15.78 0.70
CA ASN A 51 -16.44 -16.84 1.67
C ASN A 51 -17.62 -16.50 2.58
N ASP A 52 -17.67 -15.28 3.10
CA ASP A 52 -18.67 -14.91 4.11
C ASP A 52 -20.03 -14.56 3.49
N VAL A 53 -20.04 -13.81 2.39
CA VAL A 53 -21.27 -13.30 1.78
C VAL A 53 -21.79 -14.25 0.71
N ILE A 54 -20.93 -14.69 -0.20
CA ILE A 54 -21.35 -15.48 -1.37
C ILE A 54 -21.47 -16.96 -1.02
N ALA A 55 -20.47 -17.55 -0.37
CA ALA A 55 -20.45 -18.98 -0.08
C ALA A 55 -21.27 -19.35 1.17
N ALA A 56 -21.20 -18.54 2.24
CA ALA A 56 -21.94 -18.78 3.47
C ALA A 56 -23.32 -18.08 3.52
N GLY A 57 -23.66 -17.23 2.54
CA GLY A 57 -24.98 -16.63 2.39
C GLY A 57 -25.32 -15.53 3.39
N LEU A 58 -24.33 -14.88 4.02
CA LEU A 58 -24.60 -13.69 4.84
C LEU A 58 -24.97 -12.50 3.94
N GLU A 59 -26.22 -12.02 4.01
CA GLU A 59 -26.71 -10.92 3.16
C GLU A 59 -26.11 -9.54 3.47
N SER A 60 -25.35 -9.39 4.57
CA SER A 60 -24.81 -8.11 5.01
C SER A 60 -23.28 -8.15 5.12
N GLY A 61 -22.60 -7.69 4.08
CA GLY A 61 -21.16 -7.43 4.11
C GLY A 61 -20.83 -6.16 3.33
N GLU A 62 -20.16 -5.21 3.97
CA GLU A 62 -19.58 -4.06 3.28
C GLU A 62 -18.24 -4.48 2.66
N PHE A 63 -18.11 -4.38 1.33
CA PHE A 63 -16.84 -4.66 0.64
C PHE A 63 -15.75 -3.61 0.94
N VAL A 64 -16.17 -2.42 1.36
CA VAL A 64 -15.25 -1.36 1.76
C VAL A 64 -15.45 -1.12 3.24
N GLU A 65 -14.53 -1.65 4.04
CA GLU A 65 -14.61 -1.47 5.48
C GLU A 65 -14.35 0.00 5.86
N VAL A 66 -15.21 0.62 6.66
CA VAL A 66 -15.02 1.99 7.18
C VAL A 66 -15.06 1.98 8.71
N SER A 67 -13.92 1.67 9.32
CA SER A 67 -13.78 1.56 10.78
C SER A 67 -12.49 2.23 11.27
N TRP A 68 -12.45 2.54 12.57
CA TRP A 68 -11.25 3.06 13.23
C TRP A 68 -10.09 2.06 13.18
N GLN A 69 -10.42 0.78 13.35
CA GLN A 69 -9.47 -0.33 13.29
C GLN A 69 -8.84 -0.44 11.89
N ALA A 70 -9.67 -0.38 10.85
CA ALA A 70 -9.18 -0.42 9.47
C ALA A 70 -8.36 0.83 9.11
N PHE A 71 -8.68 1.98 9.69
CA PHE A 71 -7.87 3.18 9.54
C PHE A 71 -6.49 3.02 10.19
N MET A 72 -6.42 2.51 11.44
CA MET A 72 -5.15 2.20 12.10
C MET A 72 -4.31 1.18 11.32
N LEU A 73 -4.94 0.12 10.78
CA LEU A 73 -4.26 -0.85 9.92
C LEU A 73 -3.71 -0.19 8.65
N SER A 74 -4.46 0.74 8.05
CA SER A 74 -4.00 1.50 6.88
C SER A 74 -2.71 2.28 7.18
N ILE A 75 -2.64 2.93 8.34
CA ILE A 75 -1.45 3.67 8.78
C ILE A 75 -0.28 2.70 8.97
N LEU A 76 -0.50 1.55 9.62
CA LEU A 76 0.54 0.55 9.83
C LEU A 76 1.12 0.06 8.49
N LEU A 77 0.25 -0.30 7.54
CA LEU A 77 0.66 -0.74 6.20
C LEU A 77 1.45 0.35 5.46
N LEU A 78 1.03 1.62 5.57
CA LEU A 78 1.75 2.76 5.01
C LEU A 78 3.15 2.90 5.61
N CYS A 79 3.27 2.85 6.94
CA CYS A 79 4.55 2.91 7.64
C CYS A 79 5.49 1.78 7.22
N ILE A 80 4.98 0.55 7.09
CA ILE A 80 5.78 -0.59 6.63
C ILE A 80 6.23 -0.38 5.18
N GLY A 81 5.33 0.03 4.29
CA GLY A 81 5.67 0.27 2.87
C GLY A 81 6.75 1.34 2.70
N ILE A 82 6.62 2.47 3.42
CA ILE A 82 7.64 3.52 3.44
C ILE A 82 8.95 2.98 4.04
N GLY A 83 8.90 2.28 5.18
CA GLY A 83 10.09 1.75 5.84
C GLY A 83 10.85 0.73 4.98
N LEU A 84 10.15 -0.11 4.22
CA LEU A 84 10.78 -1.03 3.25
C LEU A 84 11.45 -0.27 2.10
N TRP A 85 10.82 0.79 1.60
CA TRP A 85 11.43 1.65 0.59
C TRP A 85 12.66 2.40 1.13
N GLU A 86 12.60 2.94 2.35
CA GLU A 86 13.75 3.57 3.01
C GLU A 86 14.92 2.59 3.18
N ALA A 87 14.63 1.37 3.65
CA ALA A 87 15.63 0.31 3.77
C ALA A 87 16.25 -0.03 2.41
N TYR A 88 15.45 -0.10 1.34
CA TYR A 88 15.95 -0.30 -0.03
C TYR A 88 16.86 0.84 -0.48
N LEU A 89 16.52 2.10 -0.21
CA LEU A 89 17.35 3.25 -0.55
C LEU A 89 18.70 3.21 0.17
N ILE A 90 18.69 2.93 1.48
CA ILE A 90 19.90 2.83 2.31
C ILE A 90 20.80 1.70 1.81
N TYR A 91 20.22 0.55 1.44
CA TYR A 91 20.98 -0.58 0.94
C TYR A 91 21.59 -0.32 -0.44
N LYS A 92 20.82 0.25 -1.38
CA LYS A 92 21.25 0.40 -2.77
C LYS A 92 22.18 1.59 -3.01
N ASN A 93 21.92 2.71 -2.34
CA ASN A 93 22.72 3.93 -2.45
C ASN A 93 22.82 4.59 -1.06
N PRO A 94 23.59 4.00 -0.12
CA PRO A 94 23.86 4.68 1.13
C PRO A 94 24.51 6.03 0.79
N LYS A 95 23.92 7.14 1.27
CA LYS A 95 24.55 8.45 1.14
C LYS A 95 25.96 8.31 1.70
N LYS A 96 26.98 8.49 0.86
CA LYS A 96 28.37 8.51 1.32
C LYS A 96 28.46 9.62 2.36
N LEU A 97 28.78 9.27 3.60
CA LEU A 97 28.99 10.19 4.73
C LEU A 97 30.29 11.01 4.58
N THR A 98 30.76 11.26 3.35
CA THR A 98 32.03 11.96 3.08
C THR A 98 31.73 13.35 2.53
N GLN A 99 31.78 14.34 3.43
CA GLN A 99 32.32 15.66 3.09
C GLN A 99 33.83 15.56 2.94
#